data_AF-A0A1G6DJG2-F1
#
_entry.id   AF-A0A1G6DJG2-F1
#
_cell.length_a   1.000
_cell.length_b   1.000
_cell.length_c   1.000
_cell.angle_alpha   90.00
_cell.angle_beta   90.00
_cell.angle_gamma   90.00
#
_symmetry.space_group_name_H-M   'P 1'
#
loop_
_entity.id
_entity.type
_entity.pdbx_description
1 polymer ?
#
loop_
_entity_poly.entity_id
_entity_poly.type
_entity_poly.pdbx_seq_one_letter_code
_entity_poly.pdbx_strand_id
1 'polypeptide(L)'
;MKKRMLVLMMTMAMSASIIGCGANSVSESEVSNLNENTTTENSTDADSTATDNKAEDNSASSQESSSIEGIWGSNSISGENENFPATYYVQFTDSTVDYGHMTDDGNFEIENSYKISSITEISSGIYRVQAETEDGHHFTYQTNEDDNTIMDYFSTWEESEFDDNYSASESLSKCQ
;
A
#
# COMPACT_ATOMS: atom_id res chain seq x y z
N MET A 1 48.65 23.73 25.03
CA MET A 1 48.01 23.22 23.80
C MET A 1 46.77 24.08 23.53
N LYS A 2 46.70 24.71 22.36
CA LYS A 2 45.76 25.80 22.04
C LYS A 2 44.42 25.22 21.59
N LYS A 3 43.34 25.51 22.31
CA LYS A 3 41.96 25.33 21.85
C LYS A 3 41.67 26.39 20.80
N ARG A 4 41.30 25.98 19.59
CA ARG A 4 40.69 26.85 18.58
C ARG A 4 39.32 26.29 18.24
N MET A 5 38.33 27.02 18.73
CA MET A 5 36.94 27.01 18.30
C MET A 5 36.89 27.52 16.85
N LEU A 6 36.21 26.82 15.95
CA LEU A 6 35.67 27.42 14.74
C LEU A 6 34.33 26.76 14.43
N VAL A 7 33.28 27.52 14.71
CA VAL A 7 31.91 27.29 14.27
C VAL A 7 31.84 27.67 12.79
N LEU A 8 31.31 26.77 11.95
CA LEU A 8 30.87 27.12 10.61
C LEU A 8 29.43 26.62 10.43
N MET A 9 28.49 27.54 10.60
CA MET A 9 27.10 27.40 10.17
C MET A 9 27.07 27.41 8.64
N MET A 10 26.40 26.43 8.04
CA MET A 10 25.96 26.52 6.65
C MET A 10 24.50 26.09 6.58
N THR A 11 23.62 27.09 6.61
CA THR A 11 22.19 27.00 6.32
C THR A 11 22.00 26.85 4.81
N MET A 12 21.44 25.72 4.36
CA MET A 12 20.90 25.58 3.01
C MET A 12 19.39 25.81 3.03
N ALA A 13 18.96 26.63 2.07
CA ALA A 13 17.62 27.17 1.94
C ALA A 13 16.64 26.13 1.39
N MET A 14 15.47 26.06 2.02
CA MET A 14 14.30 25.37 1.49
C MET A 14 13.68 26.24 0.38
N SER A 15 13.62 25.72 -0.84
CA SER A 15 12.75 26.26 -1.90
C SER A 15 11.53 25.34 -2.04
N ALA A 16 10.42 25.75 -1.43
CA ALA A 16 9.12 25.14 -1.69
C ALA A 16 8.57 25.67 -3.01
N SER A 17 8.51 24.81 -4.03
CA SER A 17 7.74 25.07 -5.24
C SER A 17 6.33 24.54 -5.01
N ILE A 18 5.39 25.46 -4.87
CA ILE A 18 3.95 25.16 -4.79
C ILE A 18 3.45 25.07 -6.25
N ILE A 19 3.22 23.86 -6.75
CA ILE A 19 2.44 23.66 -7.98
C ILE A 19 1.05 23.19 -7.54
N GLY A 20 0.09 24.10 -7.67
CA GLY A 20 -1.32 23.79 -7.51
C GLY A 20 -1.92 23.22 -8.80
N CYS A 21 -2.71 22.17 -8.64
CA CYS A 21 -3.84 21.81 -9.47
C CYS A 21 -4.90 21.33 -8.46
N GLY A 22 -5.94 22.10 -8.18
CA GLY A 22 -7.15 22.05 -8.98
C GLY A 22 -8.29 21.61 -8.06
N ALA A 23 -8.80 22.55 -7.27
CA ALA A 23 -10.05 22.37 -6.56
C ALA A 23 -11.18 22.21 -7.58
N ASN A 24 -11.92 21.11 -7.52
CA ASN A 24 -13.27 21.07 -8.06
C ASN A 24 -14.25 20.72 -6.94
N SER A 25 -15.09 21.70 -6.67
CA SER A 25 -16.14 21.75 -5.67
C SER A 25 -17.35 20.88 -6.03
N VAL A 26 -17.92 20.28 -4.98
CA VAL A 26 -19.37 20.15 -4.70
C VAL A 26 -20.26 19.50 -5.77
N SER A 27 -20.87 18.39 -5.38
CA SER A 27 -22.34 18.29 -5.41
C SER A 27 -22.84 17.21 -4.45
N GLU A 28 -23.48 17.67 -3.38
CA GLU A 28 -24.44 16.91 -2.58
C GLU A 28 -25.59 16.44 -3.48
N SER A 29 -26.03 15.20 -3.30
CA SER A 29 -27.38 14.80 -3.67
C SER A 29 -27.89 13.79 -2.64
N GLU A 30 -28.64 14.30 -1.68
CA GLU A 30 -29.61 13.56 -0.90
C GLU A 30 -30.65 12.94 -1.85
N VAL A 31 -30.90 11.64 -1.75
CA VAL A 31 -32.24 11.09 -2.04
C VAL A 31 -32.57 10.05 -1.00
N SER A 32 -33.33 10.50 -0.01
CA SER A 32 -34.23 9.69 0.80
C SER A 32 -35.17 8.87 -0.08
N ASN A 33 -35.40 7.60 0.23
CA ASN A 33 -36.73 7.01 0.06
C ASN A 33 -36.94 5.90 1.09
N LEU A 34 -37.64 6.29 2.16
CA LEU A 34 -38.47 5.42 2.97
C LEU A 34 -39.61 4.89 2.09
N ASN A 35 -39.82 3.58 2.08
CA ASN A 35 -41.14 3.05 1.81
C ASN A 35 -41.37 1.80 2.66
N GLU A 36 -41.92 2.01 3.85
CA GLU A 36 -42.68 1.01 4.57
C GLU A 36 -44.03 0.82 3.85
N ASN A 37 -44.34 -0.42 3.44
CA ASN A 37 -45.73 -0.84 3.43
C ASN A 37 -45.86 -2.33 3.77
N THR A 38 -46.61 -2.56 4.83
CA THR A 38 -46.99 -3.83 5.46
C THR A 38 -48.06 -4.59 4.66
N THR A 39 -47.90 -5.93 4.65
CA THR A 39 -48.92 -7.00 4.78
C THR A 39 -50.07 -7.08 3.75
N THR A 40 -50.22 -8.23 3.07
CA THR A 40 -51.32 -9.21 3.29
C THR A 40 -51.17 -10.42 2.33
N GLU A 41 -51.56 -11.57 2.86
CA GLU A 41 -51.49 -12.96 2.40
C GLU A 41 -52.18 -13.26 1.04
N ASN A 42 -51.68 -14.26 0.29
CA ASN A 42 -52.33 -15.58 0.10
C ASN A 42 -52.03 -16.24 -1.28
N SER A 43 -51.36 -17.41 -1.21
CA SER A 43 -51.48 -18.66 -1.99
C SER A 43 -51.65 -18.73 -3.53
N THR A 44 -50.77 -19.52 -4.16
CA THR A 44 -50.99 -20.77 -4.96
C THR A 44 -50.31 -20.80 -6.35
N ASP A 45 -49.43 -21.80 -6.52
CA ASP A 45 -48.94 -22.54 -7.71
C ASP A 45 -48.89 -21.86 -9.10
N ALA A 46 -47.69 -21.81 -9.70
CA ALA A 46 -47.30 -22.65 -10.85
C ALA A 46 -46.10 -22.06 -11.62
N ASP A 47 -45.10 -22.92 -11.82
CA ASP A 47 -44.41 -23.19 -13.09
C ASP A 47 -43.48 -22.13 -13.77
N SER A 48 -42.27 -22.63 -14.04
CA SER A 48 -41.37 -22.31 -15.17
C SER A 48 -40.48 -21.05 -15.19
N THR A 49 -39.18 -21.38 -15.11
CA THR A 49 -38.07 -20.98 -16.02
C THR A 49 -37.23 -19.72 -15.79
N ALA A 50 -35.92 -19.94 -15.99
CA ALA A 50 -34.82 -19.01 -16.28
C ALA A 50 -34.08 -18.38 -15.08
N THR A 51 -33.17 -19.16 -14.49
CA THR A 51 -31.99 -18.64 -13.77
C THR A 51 -30.82 -18.58 -14.75
N ASP A 52 -30.38 -17.38 -15.12
CA ASP A 52 -28.95 -17.08 -15.33
C ASP A 52 -28.78 -15.55 -15.42
N ASN A 53 -28.81 -14.90 -14.26
CA ASN A 53 -28.31 -13.53 -14.12
C ASN A 53 -26.82 -13.63 -13.80
N LYS A 54 -25.99 -13.61 -14.84
CA LYS A 54 -24.56 -13.33 -14.75
C LYS A 54 -24.41 -11.85 -14.38
N ALA A 55 -24.49 -11.55 -13.09
CA ALA A 55 -23.99 -10.29 -12.56
C ALA A 55 -22.46 -10.35 -12.65
N GLU A 56 -21.91 -9.63 -13.63
CA GLU A 56 -20.50 -9.26 -13.61
C GLU A 56 -20.34 -8.26 -12.46
N ASP A 57 -19.97 -8.80 -11.30
CA ASP A 57 -19.50 -8.04 -10.15
C ASP A 57 -18.16 -7.43 -10.53
N ASN A 58 -18.23 -6.25 -11.16
CA ASN A 58 -17.09 -5.39 -11.40
C ASN A 58 -16.73 -4.80 -10.03
N SER A 59 -16.03 -5.60 -9.24
CA SER A 59 -15.58 -5.29 -7.89
C SER A 59 -14.58 -4.14 -8.00
N ALA A 60 -15.10 -2.91 -7.93
CA ALA A 60 -14.29 -1.74 -7.66
C ALA A 60 -13.66 -1.97 -6.29
N SER A 61 -12.40 -2.42 -6.32
CA SER A 61 -11.56 -2.63 -5.15
C SER A 61 -11.58 -1.35 -4.33
N SER A 62 -12.36 -1.37 -3.25
CA SER A 62 -12.41 -0.28 -2.30
C SER A 62 -11.11 -0.36 -1.52
N GLN A 63 -10.10 0.41 -1.93
CA GLN A 63 -8.81 0.49 -1.24
C GLN A 63 -9.07 0.81 0.23
N GLU A 64 -8.89 -0.18 1.10
CA GLU A 64 -8.85 0.07 2.53
C GLU A 64 -7.59 0.91 2.82
N SER A 65 -7.76 2.01 3.54
CA SER A 65 -6.65 2.90 3.90
C SER A 65 -5.71 2.18 4.85
N SER A 66 -4.46 1.93 4.43
CA SER A 66 -3.43 1.32 5.27
C SER A 66 -2.79 2.30 6.24
N SER A 67 -2.30 1.78 7.36
CA SER A 67 -1.35 2.49 8.23
C SER A 67 -0.03 2.85 7.53
N ILE A 68 0.33 2.15 6.45
CA ILE A 68 1.53 2.41 5.64
C ILE A 68 1.08 2.91 4.27
N GLU A 69 1.09 4.24 4.11
CA GLU A 69 0.57 4.87 2.90
C GLU A 69 1.54 4.80 1.72
N GLY A 70 0.96 4.67 0.53
CA GLY A 70 1.64 4.80 -0.76
C GLY A 70 1.94 3.47 -1.43
N ILE A 71 2.62 3.57 -2.57
CA ILE A 71 3.11 2.44 -3.35
C ILE A 71 4.63 2.45 -3.28
N TRP A 72 5.21 1.26 -3.19
CA TRP A 72 6.62 1.04 -2.96
C TRP A 72 7.18 0.23 -4.13
N GLY A 73 8.28 0.69 -4.73
CA GLY A 73 8.95 0.02 -5.84
C GLY A 73 10.08 -0.87 -5.35
N SER A 74 10.30 -2.01 -6.01
CA SER A 74 11.52 -2.78 -5.78
C SER A 74 12.75 -2.02 -6.25
N ASN A 75 13.80 -2.07 -5.43
CA ASN A 75 15.05 -1.38 -5.72
C ASN A 75 15.63 -1.81 -7.08
N SER A 76 15.66 -0.89 -8.04
CA SER A 76 16.39 -1.09 -9.28
C SER A 76 17.88 -0.85 -9.06
N ILE A 77 18.73 -1.83 -9.41
CA ILE A 77 20.21 -1.72 -9.38
C ILE A 77 20.72 -0.50 -10.19
N SER A 78 19.91 0.00 -11.13
CA SER A 78 20.29 1.13 -12.02
C SER A 78 19.79 2.49 -11.51
N GLY A 79 19.08 2.53 -10.37
CA GLY A 79 18.35 3.68 -9.87
C GLY A 79 17.00 3.85 -10.56
N GLU A 80 15.95 4.18 -9.81
CA GLU A 80 14.61 4.38 -10.36
C GLU A 80 14.56 5.65 -11.21
N ASN A 81 14.28 5.50 -12.50
CA ASN A 81 13.84 6.57 -13.39
C ASN A 81 12.99 5.96 -14.52
N GLU A 82 12.43 6.79 -15.39
CA GLU A 82 11.60 6.33 -16.52
C GLU A 82 12.28 5.26 -17.41
N ASN A 83 13.62 5.18 -17.41
CA ASN A 83 14.36 4.19 -18.19
C ASN A 83 14.68 2.90 -17.42
N PHE A 84 14.50 2.90 -16.10
CA PHE A 84 14.77 1.78 -15.22
C PHE A 84 13.66 1.69 -14.15
N PRO A 85 12.44 1.32 -14.55
CA PRO A 85 11.33 1.18 -13.61
C PRO A 85 11.64 0.09 -12.58
N ALA A 86 10.92 0.12 -11.46
CA ALA A 86 10.91 -0.98 -10.51
C ALA A 86 10.50 -2.28 -11.23
N THR A 87 11.02 -3.41 -10.74
CA THR A 87 10.68 -4.74 -11.31
C THR A 87 9.24 -5.13 -10.94
N TYR A 88 8.81 -4.67 -9.77
CA TYR A 88 7.48 -4.86 -9.22
C TYR A 88 7.21 -3.74 -8.23
N TYR A 89 5.94 -3.54 -7.91
CA TYR A 89 5.47 -2.57 -6.94
C TYR A 89 4.67 -3.27 -5.84
N VAL A 90 4.63 -2.65 -4.67
CA VAL A 90 3.98 -3.15 -3.48
C VAL A 90 3.09 -2.06 -2.89
N GLN A 91 1.85 -2.43 -2.56
CA GLN A 91 0.97 -1.65 -1.72
C GLN A 91 0.67 -2.44 -0.45
N PHE A 92 0.82 -1.79 0.70
CA PHE A 92 0.38 -2.36 1.98
C PHE A 92 -1.07 -1.98 2.22
N THR A 93 -1.89 -2.94 2.66
CA THR A 93 -3.19 -2.69 3.28
C THR A 93 -3.09 -2.99 4.79
N ASP A 94 -4.20 -2.98 5.52
CA ASP A 94 -4.20 -3.44 6.92
C ASP A 94 -4.17 -4.98 7.04
N SER A 95 -4.37 -5.71 5.93
CA SER A 95 -4.50 -7.18 5.96
C SER A 95 -3.67 -7.93 4.91
N THR A 96 -3.14 -7.24 3.90
CA THR A 96 -2.38 -7.82 2.80
C THR A 96 -1.17 -6.97 2.39
N VAL A 97 -0.14 -7.65 1.91
CA VAL A 97 0.92 -7.07 1.08
C VAL A 97 0.57 -7.39 -0.36
N ASP A 98 0.15 -6.38 -1.12
CA ASP A 98 -0.29 -6.53 -2.50
C ASP A 98 0.87 -6.20 -3.44
N TYR A 99 1.25 -7.17 -4.27
CA TYR A 99 2.29 -7.06 -5.28
C TYR A 99 1.67 -6.89 -6.65
N GLY A 100 2.30 -6.08 -7.50
CA GLY A 100 1.80 -5.85 -8.84
C GLY A 100 2.70 -4.96 -9.68
N HIS A 101 2.09 -4.34 -10.70
CA HIS A 101 2.78 -3.43 -11.61
C HIS A 101 2.01 -2.12 -11.79
N MET A 102 2.71 -1.10 -12.30
CA MET A 102 2.09 0.15 -12.75
C MET A 102 1.71 0.04 -14.23
N THR A 103 0.47 0.38 -14.55
CA THR A 103 -0.02 0.49 -15.92
C THR A 103 0.46 1.78 -16.59
N ASP A 104 0.35 1.84 -17.92
CA ASP A 104 0.73 3.02 -18.71
C ASP A 104 -0.06 4.29 -18.34
N ASP A 105 -1.26 4.14 -17.78
CA ASP A 105 -2.09 5.24 -17.27
C ASP A 105 -1.85 5.57 -15.79
N GLY A 106 -0.86 4.92 -15.16
CA GLY A 106 -0.40 5.21 -13.80
C GLY A 106 -1.22 4.56 -12.69
N ASN A 107 -2.00 3.52 -13.00
CA ASN A 107 -2.74 2.74 -12.02
C ASN A 107 -1.93 1.55 -11.54
N PHE A 108 -2.11 1.17 -10.28
CA PHE A 108 -1.53 -0.04 -9.72
C PHE A 108 -2.47 -1.22 -9.94
N GLU A 109 -2.01 -2.25 -10.65
CA GLU A 109 -2.74 -3.49 -10.85
C GLU A 109 -2.11 -4.62 -10.03
N ILE A 110 -2.92 -5.20 -9.13
CA ILE A 110 -2.51 -6.28 -8.22
C ILE A 110 -2.39 -7.60 -9.00
N GLU A 111 -1.28 -8.29 -8.82
CA GLU A 111 -1.01 -9.62 -9.36
C GLU A 111 -1.02 -10.70 -8.28
N ASN A 112 -0.55 -10.36 -7.07
CA ASN A 112 -0.50 -11.28 -5.94
C ASN A 112 -0.74 -10.55 -4.62
N SER A 113 -1.30 -11.24 -3.63
CA SER A 113 -1.56 -10.68 -2.31
C SER A 113 -1.15 -11.68 -1.24
N TYR A 114 -0.27 -11.26 -0.33
CA TYR A 114 0.13 -12.08 0.82
C TYR A 114 -0.52 -11.58 2.09
N LYS A 115 -1.00 -12.51 2.91
CA LYS A 115 -1.67 -12.16 4.15
C LYS A 115 -0.68 -11.55 5.14
N ILE A 116 -1.05 -10.41 5.69
CA ILE A 116 -0.35 -9.79 6.82
C ILE A 116 -0.81 -10.46 8.11
N SER A 117 0.17 -10.92 8.88
CA SER A 117 -0.01 -11.46 10.23
C SER A 117 0.03 -10.35 11.27
N SER A 118 0.88 -9.34 11.08
CA SER A 118 0.94 -8.18 11.97
C SER A 118 1.51 -6.94 11.28
N ILE A 119 1.01 -5.77 11.70
CA ILE A 119 1.62 -4.46 11.45
C ILE A 119 1.86 -3.82 12.81
N THR A 120 3.10 -3.42 13.08
CA THR A 120 3.46 -2.74 14.34
C THR A 120 4.27 -1.49 14.03
N GLU A 121 3.83 -0.34 14.54
CA GLU A 121 4.65 0.87 14.58
C GLU A 121 5.64 0.74 15.76
N ILE A 122 6.91 0.44 15.46
CA ILE A 122 7.93 0.21 16.50
C ILE A 122 8.51 1.52 17.05
N SER A 123 8.50 2.57 16.22
CA SER A 123 8.75 3.95 16.60
C SER A 123 8.05 4.87 15.59
N SER A 124 7.98 6.17 15.88
CA SER A 124 7.18 7.10 15.06
C SER A 124 7.58 7.05 13.59
N GLY A 125 6.65 6.61 12.74
CA GLY A 125 6.86 6.47 11.29
C GLY A 125 7.72 5.27 10.87
N ILE A 126 8.09 4.39 11.80
CA ILE A 126 8.82 3.15 11.53
C ILE A 126 7.90 1.97 11.77
N TYR A 127 7.54 1.29 10.69
CA TYR A 127 6.63 0.16 10.73
C TYR A 127 7.37 -1.16 10.51
N ARG A 128 6.87 -2.20 11.16
CA ARG A 128 7.22 -3.59 10.87
C ARG A 128 5.98 -4.34 10.41
N VAL A 129 6.08 -4.95 9.23
CA VAL A 129 5.03 -5.77 8.61
C VAL A 129 5.52 -7.19 8.56
N GLN A 130 4.81 -8.11 9.20
CA GLN A 130 5.07 -9.54 9.10
C GLN A 130 3.98 -10.20 8.27
N ALA A 131 4.38 -10.91 7.22
CA ALA A 131 3.47 -11.56 6.30
C ALA A 131 3.94 -12.97 5.93
N GLU A 132 3.02 -13.74 5.34
CA GLU A 132 3.21 -15.14 4.95
C GLU A 132 2.83 -15.31 3.48
N THR A 133 3.70 -15.94 2.70
CA THR A 133 3.40 -16.32 1.30
C THR A 133 2.45 -17.51 1.27
N GLU A 134 1.79 -17.78 0.14
CA GLU A 134 0.93 -18.97 -0.01
C GLU A 134 1.62 -20.31 0.29
N ASP A 135 2.93 -20.40 0.01
CA ASP A 135 3.75 -21.60 0.28
C ASP A 135 4.20 -21.72 1.76
N GLY A 136 3.79 -20.81 2.63
CA GLY A 136 4.11 -20.81 4.06
C GLY A 136 5.47 -20.19 4.42
N HIS A 137 6.10 -19.43 3.52
CA HIS A 137 7.30 -18.67 3.83
C HIS A 137 6.97 -17.39 4.59
N HIS A 138 7.64 -17.18 5.71
CA HIS A 138 7.51 -15.99 6.54
C HIS A 138 8.53 -14.94 6.15
N PHE A 139 8.08 -13.69 6.04
CA PHE A 139 8.97 -12.56 5.81
C PHE A 139 8.53 -11.32 6.57
N THR A 140 9.47 -10.40 6.73
CA THR A 140 9.29 -9.11 7.37
C THR A 140 9.72 -7.99 6.43
N TYR A 141 8.87 -6.98 6.29
CA TYR A 141 9.32 -5.65 5.88
C TYR A 141 9.45 -4.75 7.10
N GLN A 142 10.53 -3.98 7.19
CA GLN A 142 10.69 -2.95 8.20
C GLN A 142 11.09 -1.64 7.55
N THR A 143 10.40 -0.55 7.88
CA THR A 143 10.85 0.78 7.51
C THR A 143 12.27 1.00 8.04
N ASN A 144 13.17 1.49 7.20
CA ASN A 144 14.55 1.73 7.61
C ASN A 144 14.60 2.86 8.66
N GLU A 145 15.40 2.68 9.70
CA GLU A 145 15.46 3.62 10.84
C GLU A 145 16.10 4.96 10.48
N ASP A 146 16.98 4.98 9.47
CA ASP A 146 17.67 6.18 9.01
C ASP A 146 16.94 6.87 7.83
N ASP A 147 16.19 6.11 7.04
CA ASP A 147 15.44 6.61 5.87
C ASP A 147 14.05 5.96 5.77
N ASN A 148 13.01 6.69 6.17
CA ASN A 148 11.64 6.19 6.13
C ASN A 148 11.03 6.06 4.73
N THR A 149 11.79 6.38 3.68
CA THR A 149 11.43 6.10 2.29
C THR A 149 11.92 4.74 1.83
N ILE A 150 12.61 3.98 2.68
CA ILE A 150 13.09 2.63 2.39
C ILE A 150 12.40 1.63 3.34
N MET A 151 12.04 0.46 2.81
CA MET A 151 11.67 -0.71 3.61
C MET A 151 12.66 -1.84 3.37
N ASP A 152 13.35 -2.25 4.42
CA ASP A 152 14.24 -3.40 4.43
C ASP A 152 13.44 -4.70 4.44
N TYR A 153 13.88 -5.68 3.66
CA TYR A 153 13.28 -7.01 3.61
C TYR A 153 14.12 -8.03 4.37
N PHE A 154 13.45 -8.87 5.15
CA PHE A 154 14.03 -10.00 5.85
C PHE A 154 13.21 -11.27 5.59
N SER A 155 13.85 -12.36 5.17
CA SER A 155 13.20 -13.67 4.95
C SER A 155 12.95 -14.46 6.25
N THR A 156 12.55 -13.75 7.31
CA THR A 156 12.26 -14.31 8.64
C THR A 156 11.33 -13.37 9.41
N TRP A 157 10.66 -13.89 10.44
CA TRP A 157 9.96 -13.09 11.45
C TRP A 157 10.82 -12.82 12.69
N GLU A 158 11.91 -13.55 12.86
CA GLU A 158 12.75 -13.50 14.06
C GLU A 158 13.78 -12.37 13.94
N GLU A 159 13.63 -11.32 14.74
CA GLU A 159 14.52 -10.14 14.74
C GLU A 159 15.99 -10.50 14.96
N SER A 160 16.25 -11.53 15.78
CA SER A 160 17.61 -12.00 16.05
C SER A 160 18.30 -12.60 14.82
N GLU A 161 17.56 -12.89 13.76
CA GLU A 161 18.05 -13.49 12.52
C GLU A 161 18.02 -12.50 11.34
N PHE A 162 17.68 -11.23 11.56
CA PHE A 162 17.55 -10.22 10.50
C PHE A 162 18.85 -10.04 9.71
N ASP A 163 20.00 -9.93 10.39
CA ASP A 163 21.28 -9.73 9.71
C ASP A 163 21.60 -10.85 8.70
N ASP A 164 21.25 -12.09 9.02
CA ASP A 164 21.50 -13.27 8.18
C ASP A 164 20.43 -13.46 7.08
N ASN A 165 19.26 -12.84 7.24
CA ASN A 165 18.10 -12.98 6.35
C ASN A 165 17.77 -11.71 5.56
N TYR A 166 18.60 -10.69 5.66
CA TYR A 166 18.42 -9.44 4.93
C TYR A 166 18.59 -9.63 3.42
N SER A 167 17.69 -9.05 2.63
CA SER A 167 17.79 -9.02 1.18
C SER A 167 17.60 -7.61 0.61
N ALA A 168 18.71 -6.98 0.23
CA ALA A 168 18.69 -5.67 -0.42
C ALA A 168 17.92 -5.67 -1.75
N SER A 169 17.89 -6.81 -2.47
CA SER A 169 17.19 -6.92 -3.75
C SER A 169 15.67 -7.03 -3.62
N GLU A 170 15.18 -7.46 -2.46
CA GLU A 170 13.75 -7.50 -2.13
C GLU A 170 13.31 -6.27 -1.31
N SER A 171 14.26 -5.44 -0.89
CA SER A 171 13.96 -4.19 -0.19
C SER A 171 13.33 -3.18 -1.14
N LEU A 172 12.50 -2.30 -0.59
CA LEU A 172 11.64 -1.40 -1.36
C LEU A 172 11.99 0.07 -1.11
N SER A 173 11.72 0.90 -2.09
CA SER A 173 11.77 2.36 -1.99
C SER A 173 10.37 2.94 -2.23
N LYS A 174 10.01 3.98 -1.50
CA LYS A 174 8.71 4.65 -1.64
C LYS A 174 8.66 5.40 -2.97
N CYS A 175 7.63 5.14 -3.79
CA CYS A 175 7.41 5.90 -5.01
C CYS A 175 7.02 7.36 -4.67
N GLN A 176 7.52 8.32 -5.45
CA GLN A 176 7.26 9.76 -5.28
C GLN A 176 5.92 10.21 -5.86
#